data_AF-A0A2E1I8T9-F1
#
_entry.id   AF-A0A2E1I8T9-F1
#
_cell.length_a   1.000
_cell.length_b   1.000
_cell.length_c   1.000
_cell.angle_alpha   90.00
_cell.angle_beta   90.00
_cell.angle_gamma   90.00
#
_symmetry.space_group_name_H-M   'P 1'
#
loop_
_entity.id
_entity.type
_entity.pdbx_description
1 polymer ?
#
loop_
_entity_poly.entity_id
_entity_poly.type
_entity_poly.pdbx_seq_one_letter_code
_entity_poly.pdbx_strand_id
1 'polypeptide(L)'
;MTQPFYESDVIKEELENMQQLYKDLYDLSVRFPLMKKEDKKLHIVKTLELIAKQKIFYGRLCLMALEDQEAAEVKIRIDQMTQIYSGGKQIQEVLEDMEKRLHSWRRELDATK
;
A
#
# COMPACT_ATOMS: atom_id res chain seq x y z
N MET A 1 14.55 5.25 26.24
CA MET A 1 15.12 4.46 25.14
C MET A 1 13.95 4.01 24.29
N THR A 2 13.68 4.72 23.21
CA THR A 2 12.76 4.32 22.16
C THR A 2 13.38 3.11 21.45
N GLN A 3 12.62 2.02 21.33
CA GLN A 3 13.07 0.86 20.54
C GLN A 3 13.28 1.30 19.09
N PRO A 4 14.40 0.92 18.45
CA PRO A 4 14.65 1.22 17.05
C PRO A 4 13.47 0.85 16.14
N PHE A 5 13.21 1.66 15.11
CA PHE A 5 12.10 1.48 14.17
C PHE A 5 11.90 0.04 13.68
N TYR A 6 12.99 -0.65 13.35
CA TYR A 6 12.96 -2.01 12.84
C TYR A 6 12.88 -3.09 13.93
N GLU A 7 13.08 -2.74 15.19
CA GLU A 7 13.05 -3.71 16.29
C GLU A 7 11.66 -3.92 16.87
N SER A 8 10.72 -3.00 16.61
CA SER A 8 9.32 -3.19 16.97
C SER A 8 8.75 -4.42 16.26
N ASP A 9 8.37 -5.44 17.03
CA ASP A 9 7.76 -6.66 16.49
C ASP A 9 6.52 -6.36 15.65
N VAL A 10 5.79 -5.29 16.02
CA VAL A 10 4.63 -4.81 15.26
C VAL A 10 5.03 -4.29 13.87
N ILE A 11 6.14 -3.56 13.76
CA ILE A 11 6.62 -3.04 12.47
C ILE A 11 7.14 -4.17 11.59
N LYS A 12 7.87 -5.14 12.17
CA LYS A 12 8.33 -6.33 11.44
C LYS A 12 7.17 -7.14 10.88
N GLU A 13 6.18 -7.45 11.73
CA GLU A 13 4.99 -8.19 11.33
C GLU A 13 4.20 -7.44 10.23
N GLU A 14 4.07 -6.12 10.34
CA GLU A 14 3.41 -5.32 9.30
C GLU A 14 4.17 -5.34 7.97
N LEU A 15 5.50 -5.27 7.99
CA LEU A 15 6.33 -5.36 6.80
C LEU A 15 6.23 -6.74 6.15
N GLU A 16 6.28 -7.82 6.94
CA GLU A 16 6.10 -9.20 6.45
C GLU A 16 4.72 -9.39 5.81
N ASN A 17 3.67 -8.92 6.50
CA ASN A 17 2.29 -8.97 5.99
C ASN A 17 2.13 -8.16 4.68
N MET A 18 2.74 -6.98 4.61
CA MET A 18 2.74 -6.18 3.37
C MET A 18 3.48 -6.88 2.24
N GLN A 19 4.65 -7.47 2.51
CA GLN A 19 5.40 -8.24 1.51
C GLN A 19 4.61 -9.44 1.00
N GLN A 20 3.93 -10.17 1.87
CA GLN A 20 3.08 -11.28 1.46
C GLN A 20 1.92 -10.81 0.58
N LEU A 21 1.25 -9.72 0.97
CA LEU A 21 0.20 -9.09 0.15
C LEU A 21 0.72 -8.63 -1.22
N TYR A 22 1.94 -8.08 -1.29
CA TYR A 22 2.56 -7.72 -2.57
C TYR A 22 2.78 -8.93 -3.47
N LYS A 23 3.24 -10.07 -2.92
CA LYS A 23 3.40 -11.32 -3.68
C LYS A 23 2.05 -11.84 -4.18
N ASP A 24 1.06 -11.89 -3.30
CA ASP A 24 -0.29 -12.33 -3.64
C ASP A 24 -0.90 -11.45 -4.74
N LEU A 25 -0.73 -10.13 -4.65
CA LEU A 25 -1.20 -9.19 -5.68
C LEU A 25 -0.42 -9.31 -6.98
N TYR A 26 0.89 -9.54 -6.94
CA TYR A 26 1.70 -9.76 -8.13
C TYR A 26 1.20 -11.01 -8.89
N ASP A 27 1.06 -12.14 -8.21
CA ASP A 27 0.56 -13.39 -8.79
C ASP A 27 -0.85 -13.24 -9.37
N LEU A 28 -1.71 -12.48 -8.67
CA LEU A 28 -3.04 -12.14 -9.16
C LEU A 28 -2.99 -11.20 -10.39
N SER A 29 -2.10 -10.21 -10.40
CA SER A 29 -1.98 -9.24 -11.50
C SER A 29 -1.53 -9.87 -12.82
N VAL A 30 -0.62 -10.86 -12.77
CA VAL A 30 -0.18 -11.63 -13.94
C VAL A 30 -1.35 -12.34 -14.62
N ARG A 31 -2.33 -12.77 -13.83
CA ARG A 31 -3.52 -13.48 -14.31
C ARG A 31 -4.70 -12.54 -14.58
N PHE A 32 -4.60 -11.25 -14.26
CA PHE A 32 -5.71 -10.29 -14.30
C PHE A 32 -6.49 -10.23 -15.62
N PRO A 33 -5.85 -10.26 -16.82
CA PRO A 33 -6.60 -10.27 -18.09
C PRO A 33 -7.45 -11.54 -18.28
N LEU A 34 -7.00 -12.66 -17.72
CA LEU A 34 -7.60 -13.99 -17.84
C LEU A 34 -8.55 -14.32 -16.67
N MET A 35 -8.62 -13.47 -15.66
CA MET A 35 -9.44 -13.68 -14.47
C MET A 35 -10.93 -13.58 -14.75
N LYS A 36 -11.70 -14.45 -14.10
CA LYS A 36 -13.16 -14.33 -14.03
C LYS A 36 -13.53 -13.08 -13.23
N LYS A 37 -14.77 -12.60 -13.41
CA LYS A 37 -15.30 -11.42 -12.71
C LYS A 37 -15.10 -11.48 -11.20
N GLU A 38 -15.32 -12.64 -10.58
CA GLU A 38 -15.16 -12.82 -9.14
C GLU A 38 -13.68 -12.76 -8.69
N ASP A 39 -12.75 -13.29 -9.49
CA ASP A 39 -11.30 -13.17 -9.19
C ASP A 39 -10.82 -11.72 -9.33
N LYS A 40 -11.35 -10.97 -10.29
CA LYS A 40 -11.08 -9.53 -10.43
C LYS A 40 -11.58 -8.73 -9.23
N LYS A 41 -12.76 -9.08 -8.69
CA LYS A 41 -13.29 -8.49 -7.46
C LYS A 41 -12.41 -8.82 -6.26
N LEU A 42 -11.96 -10.07 -6.13
CA LEU A 42 -11.06 -10.49 -5.07
C LEU A 42 -9.74 -9.71 -5.13
N HIS A 43 -9.17 -9.55 -6.32
CA HIS A 43 -7.97 -8.72 -6.53
C HIS A 43 -8.21 -7.28 -6.07
N ILE A 44 -9.32 -6.64 -6.47
CA ILE A 44 -9.65 -5.28 -6.03
C ILE A 44 -9.74 -5.17 -4.50
N VAL A 45 -10.43 -6.12 -3.85
CA VAL A 45 -10.56 -6.14 -2.39
C VAL A 45 -9.19 -6.28 -1.71
N LYS A 46 -8.34 -7.16 -2.22
CA LYS A 46 -6.98 -7.35 -1.68
C LYS A 46 -6.09 -6.13 -1.91
N THR A 47 -6.23 -5.44 -3.04
CA THR A 47 -5.48 -4.20 -3.28
C THR A 47 -5.97 -3.06 -2.37
N LEU A 48 -7.27 -2.96 -2.10
CA LEU A 48 -7.81 -2.01 -1.12
C LEU A 48 -7.29 -2.30 0.30
N GLU A 49 -7.21 -3.58 0.69
CA GLU A 49 -6.62 -4.01 1.97
C GLU A 49 -5.14 -3.58 2.08
N LEU A 50 -4.35 -3.78 1.01
CA LEU A 50 -2.95 -3.33 0.98
C LEU A 50 -2.84 -1.81 1.13
N ILE A 51 -3.65 -1.03 0.41
CA ILE A 51 -3.64 0.44 0.50
C ILE A 51 -3.93 0.90 1.93
N ALA A 52 -4.91 0.29 2.60
CA ALA A 52 -5.22 0.62 3.99
C ALA A 52 -4.03 0.35 4.94
N LYS A 53 -3.33 -0.78 4.78
CA LYS A 53 -2.13 -1.10 5.55
C LYS A 53 -0.99 -0.12 5.29
N GLN A 54 -0.78 0.27 4.03
CA GLN A 54 0.23 1.28 3.65
C GLN A 54 -0.05 2.65 4.28
N LYS A 55 -1.32 3.08 4.34
CA LYS A 55 -1.71 4.33 5.01
C LYS A 55 -1.37 4.29 6.50
N ILE A 56 -1.69 3.20 7.19
CA ILE A 56 -1.39 3.02 8.62
C ILE A 56 0.12 3.02 8.86
N PHE A 57 0.86 2.22 8.08
CA PHE A 57 2.31 2.13 8.18
C PHE A 57 2.99 3.48 7.97
N TYR A 58 2.62 4.21 6.91
CA TYR A 58 3.19 5.53 6.65
C TYR A 58 2.83 6.54 7.77
N GLY A 59 1.62 6.47 8.31
CA GLY A 59 1.22 7.27 9.48
C GLY A 59 2.12 7.01 10.70
N ARG A 60 2.38 5.73 11.01
CA ARG A 60 3.30 5.34 12.10
C ARG A 60 4.73 5.80 11.83
N LEU A 61 5.21 5.61 10.60
CA LEU A 61 6.52 6.06 10.18
C LEU A 61 6.69 7.58 10.36
N CYS A 62 5.68 8.38 10.02
CA CYS A 62 5.69 9.82 10.25
C CYS A 62 5.80 10.20 11.72
N LEU A 63 5.10 9.50 12.61
CA LEU A 63 5.19 9.74 14.06
C LEU A 63 6.57 9.39 14.60
N MET A 64 7.12 8.26 14.17
CA MET A 64 8.43 7.79 14.62
C MET A 64 9.58 8.65 14.09
N ALA A 65 9.45 9.17 12.87
CA ALA A 65 10.41 10.10 12.27
C ALA A 65 10.61 11.40 13.07
N LEU A 66 9.74 11.72 14.03
CA LEU A 66 9.91 12.85 14.94
C LEU A 66 11.02 12.64 15.97
N GLU A 67 11.32 11.38 16.30
CA GLU A 67 12.21 11.00 17.42
C GLU A 67 13.33 10.03 17.00
N ASP A 68 13.21 9.39 15.83
CA ASP A 68 14.14 8.39 15.30
C ASP A 68 14.68 8.84 13.91
N GLN A 69 15.99 9.07 13.83
CA GLN A 69 16.65 9.50 12.60
C GLN A 69 16.53 8.45 11.47
N GLU A 70 16.59 7.17 11.82
CA GLU A 70 16.50 6.09 10.83
C GLU A 70 15.09 6.03 10.23
N ALA A 71 14.06 6.18 11.06
CA ALA A 71 12.68 6.33 10.60
C ALA A 71 12.51 7.55 9.66
N ALA A 72 13.16 8.67 9.99
CA ALA A 72 13.14 9.86 9.14
C ALA A 72 13.78 9.61 7.76
N GLU A 73 14.91 8.89 7.70
CA GLU A 73 15.56 8.52 6.44
C GLU A 73 14.69 7.59 5.59
N VAL A 74 14.01 6.62 6.20
CA VAL A 74 13.05 5.74 5.51
C VAL A 74 11.90 6.54 4.93
N LYS A 75 11.33 7.47 5.71
CA LYS A 75 10.26 8.36 5.25
C LYS A 75 10.69 9.18 4.04
N ILE A 76 11.88 9.80 4.10
CA ILE A 76 12.43 10.61 3.00
C ILE A 76 12.56 9.77 1.73
N ARG A 77 13.08 8.53 1.82
CA ARG A 77 13.18 7.64 0.66
C ARG A 77 11.82 7.32 0.06
N ILE A 78 10.82 7.00 0.90
CA ILE A 78 9.45 6.72 0.45
C ILE A 78 8.85 7.94 -0.25
N ASP A 79 9.00 9.13 0.33
CA ASP A 79 8.48 10.38 -0.25
C ASP A 79 9.13 10.69 -1.60
N GLN A 80 10.46 10.56 -1.69
CA GLN A 80 11.21 10.77 -2.93
C GLN A 80 10.79 9.79 -4.03
N MET A 81 10.72 8.50 -3.72
CA MET A 81 10.29 7.49 -4.69
C MET A 81 8.85 7.76 -5.13
N THR A 82 7.97 8.09 -4.19
CA THR A 82 6.57 8.44 -4.51
C THR A 82 6.52 9.61 -5.47
N GLN A 83 7.24 10.71 -5.22
CA GLN A 83 7.27 11.86 -6.11
C GLN A 83 7.76 11.48 -7.52
N ILE A 84 8.83 10.68 -7.62
CA ILE A 84 9.37 10.24 -8.91
C ILE A 84 8.31 9.44 -9.70
N TYR A 85 7.67 8.46 -9.08
CA TYR A 85 6.73 7.58 -9.77
C TYR A 85 5.34 8.19 -10.02
N SER A 86 4.93 9.15 -9.20
CA SER A 86 3.60 9.76 -9.28
C SER A 86 3.57 11.08 -10.05
N GLY A 87 4.71 11.56 -10.54
CA GLY A 87 4.80 12.87 -11.19
C GLY A 87 4.69 14.03 -10.20
N GLY A 88 5.26 13.88 -9.00
CA GLY A 88 5.35 14.91 -7.97
C GLY A 88 4.28 14.88 -6.89
N LYS A 89 3.39 13.87 -6.87
CA LYS A 89 2.35 13.76 -5.83
C LYS A 89 2.91 13.26 -4.52
N GLN A 90 2.22 13.60 -3.43
CA GLN A 90 2.48 13.05 -2.12
C GLN A 90 1.86 11.65 -1.99
N ILE A 91 2.40 10.83 -1.09
CA ILE A 91 1.96 9.43 -0.92
C ILE A 91 0.48 9.32 -0.54
N GLN A 92 -0.03 10.24 0.27
CA GLN A 92 -1.46 10.26 0.63
C GLN A 92 -2.34 10.47 -0.61
N GLU A 93 -1.97 11.41 -1.49
CA GLU A 93 -2.69 11.68 -2.73
C GLU A 93 -2.66 10.46 -3.66
N VAL A 94 -1.50 9.79 -3.79
CA VAL A 94 -1.36 8.57 -4.60
C VAL A 94 -2.23 7.45 -4.08
N LEU A 95 -2.20 7.18 -2.76
CA LEU A 95 -2.98 6.12 -2.14
C LEU A 95 -4.49 6.38 -2.25
N GLU A 96 -4.92 7.64 -2.10
CA GLU A 96 -6.31 8.04 -2.31
C GLU A 96 -6.77 7.89 -3.76
N ASP A 97 -5.95 8.30 -4.73
CA ASP A 97 -6.28 8.17 -6.15
C ASP A 97 -6.38 6.70 -6.56
N MET A 98 -5.49 5.85 -6.04
CA MET A 98 -5.54 4.40 -6.25
C MET A 98 -6.82 3.80 -5.65
N GLU A 99 -7.18 4.18 -4.43
CA GLU A 99 -8.41 3.73 -3.76
C GLU A 99 -9.66 4.13 -4.56
N LYS A 100 -9.76 5.40 -4.98
CA LYS A 100 -10.86 5.90 -5.80
C LYS A 100 -11.00 5.11 -7.11
N ARG A 101 -9.87 4.82 -7.77
CA ARG A 101 -9.85 4.05 -9.03
C ARG A 101 -10.34 2.61 -8.83
N LEU A 102 -9.87 1.93 -7.78
CA LEU A 102 -10.31 0.58 -7.43
C LEU A 102 -11.80 0.51 -7.11
N HIS A 103 -12.33 1.51 -6.40
CA HIS A 103 -13.78 1.61 -6.18
C HIS A 103 -14.57 1.84 -7.47
N SER A 104 -14.04 2.62 -8.43
CA SER A 104 -14.67 2.77 -9.75
C SER A 104 -14.72 1.44 -10.50
N TRP A 105 -13.59 0.75 -10.59
CA TRP A 105 -13.52 -0.55 -11.26
C TRP A 105 -14.44 -1.59 -10.63
N ARG A 106 -14.59 -1.60 -9.30
CA ARG A 106 -15.54 -2.47 -8.63
C ARG A 106 -16.99 -2.19 -9.09
N ARG A 107 -17.38 -0.91 -9.13
CA ARG A 107 -18.72 -0.51 -9.60
C ARG A 107 -18.96 -0.90 -11.06
N GLU A 108 -17.96 -0.73 -11.92
CA GLU A 108 -18.03 -1.11 -13.34
C GLU A 108 -18.18 -2.64 -13.50
N LEU A 109 -17.42 -3.43 -12.75
CA LEU A 109 -17.57 -4.89 -12.73
C LEU A 109 -18.96 -5.30 -12.27
N ASP A 110 -19.50 -4.67 -11.22
CA ASP A 110 -20.84 -4.97 -10.70
C ASP A 110 -21.95 -4.58 -11.69
N ALA A 111 -21.77 -3.49 -12.44
CA ALA A 111 -22.71 -3.01 -13.45
C ALA A 111 -22.77 -3.89 -14.72
N THR A 112 -21.70 -4.62 -15.02
CA THR A 112 -21.62 -5.48 -16.21
C THR A 112 -22.28 -6.82 -15.91
N LYS A 113 -23.44 -7.12 -16.53
CA LYS A 113 -24.18 -8.38 -16.35
C LYS A 113 -23.40 -9.59 -16.85
#